data_AF-A0A087FWH3-F1
#
_entry.id   AF-A0A087FWH3-F1
#
_cell.length_a   1.000
_cell.length_b   1.000
_cell.length_c   1.000
_cell.angle_alpha   90.00
_cell.angle_beta   90.00
_cell.angle_gamma   90.00
#
_symmetry.space_group_name_H-M   'P 1'
#
loop_
_entity.id
_entity.type
_entity.pdbx_description
1 polymer ?
#
loop_
_entity_poly.entity_id
_entity_poly.type
_entity_poly.pdbx_seq_one_letter_code
_entity_poly.pdbx_strand_id
1 'polypeptide(L)'
;MHDFLERFGREIVRKRSILDPQQPQFLVDAGDICKVLNTDKVSHGSVIGAIINLSQIEDKINRNDIALERFSSLEFLRLYDDSYNSQEVRLVDYLHHHSRSTSKILNSLPRKVRLLDWRYLRMTRLPFHFHPELLVELKMQNNELEKLWRGIKPIKDN
;
A
#
# COMPACT_ATOMS: atom_id res chain seq x y z
N MET A 1 -3.01 -9.17 18.50
CA MET A 1 -4.16 -8.32 18.89
C MET A 1 -5.40 -9.19 18.76
N HIS A 2 -6.35 -9.11 19.69
CA HIS A 2 -7.61 -9.86 19.59
C HIS A 2 -8.58 -9.16 18.61
N ASP A 3 -9.30 -9.93 17.79
CA ASP A 3 -10.13 -9.41 16.69
C ASP A 3 -11.15 -8.36 17.14
N PHE A 4 -11.75 -8.56 18.32
CA PHE A 4 -12.69 -7.59 18.90
C PHE A 4 -12.03 -6.23 19.16
N LEU A 5 -10.84 -6.23 19.78
CA LEU A 5 -10.10 -5.00 20.09
C LEU A 5 -9.63 -4.30 18.81
N GLU A 6 -9.20 -5.09 17.84
CA GLU A 6 -8.80 -4.59 16.53
C GLU A 6 -9.98 -3.92 15.79
N ARG A 7 -11.14 -4.59 15.75
CA ARG A 7 -12.37 -4.03 15.15
C ARG A 7 -12.81 -2.76 15.86
N PHE A 8 -12.79 -2.76 17.20
CA PHE A 8 -13.15 -1.58 17.98
C PHE A 8 -12.19 -0.41 17.71
N GLY A 9 -10.89 -0.68 17.64
CA GLY A 9 -9.89 0.33 17.28
C GLY A 9 -10.13 0.92 15.89
N ARG A 10 -10.43 0.08 14.88
CA ARG A 10 -10.79 0.54 13.53
C ARG A 10 -12.00 1.47 13.53
N GLU A 11 -13.05 1.12 14.27
CA GLU A 11 -14.28 1.93 14.34
C GLU A 11 -14.04 3.29 15.00
N ILE A 12 -13.17 3.38 16.01
CA ILE A 12 -12.77 4.66 16.61
C ILE A 12 -12.10 5.56 15.58
N VAL A 13 -11.13 5.02 14.83
CA VAL A 13 -10.43 5.76 13.78
C VAL A 13 -11.41 6.22 12.71
N ARG A 14 -12.29 5.33 12.24
CA ARG A 14 -13.29 5.63 11.21
C ARG A 14 -14.21 6.78 11.63
N LYS A 15 -14.76 6.74 12.85
CA LYS A 15 -15.64 7.81 13.35
C LYS A 15 -14.91 9.15 13.46
N ARG A 16 -13.65 9.13 13.89
CA ARG A 16 -12.83 10.35 13.97
C ARG A 16 -12.57 10.97 12.60
N SER A 17 -12.26 10.15 11.59
CA SER A 17 -12.07 10.61 10.20
C SER A 17 -13.29 11.32 9.62
N ILE A 18 -14.50 10.88 9.98
CA ILE A 18 -15.75 11.51 9.53
C ILE A 18 -15.95 12.88 10.20
N LEU A 19 -15.59 12.99 11.48
CA LEU A 19 -15.78 14.21 12.27
C LEU A 19 -14.73 15.30 11.96
N ASP A 20 -13.48 14.89 11.72
CA ASP A 20 -12.38 15.81 11.43
C ASP A 20 -11.51 15.29 10.26
N PRO A 21 -11.91 15.57 9.01
CA PRO A 21 -11.20 15.10 7.82
C PRO A 21 -9.77 15.65 7.68
N GLN A 22 -9.44 16.73 8.39
CA GLN A 22 -8.13 17.40 8.32
C GLN A 22 -7.10 16.77 9.26
N GLN A 23 -7.53 15.98 10.24
CA GLN A 23 -6.63 15.28 11.16
C GLN A 23 -5.97 14.07 10.50
N PRO A 24 -4.77 13.66 10.97
CA PRO A 24 -4.12 12.45 10.50
C PRO A 24 -5.01 11.21 10.56
N GLN A 25 -5.14 10.49 9.46
CA GLN A 25 -6.04 9.35 9.30
C GLN A 25 -5.30 8.05 8.94
N PHE A 26 -5.87 6.94 9.39
CA PHE A 26 -5.51 5.60 8.92
C PHE A 26 -6.63 5.00 8.08
N LEU A 27 -6.30 4.52 6.89
CA LEU A 27 -7.22 3.79 6.02
C LEU A 27 -7.02 2.29 6.20
N VAL A 28 -8.04 1.61 6.71
CA VAL A 28 -7.99 0.18 7.04
C VAL A 28 -9.17 -0.61 6.46
N ASP A 29 -10.22 0.09 6.03
CA ASP A 29 -11.43 -0.49 5.44
C ASP A 29 -11.34 -0.42 3.91
N ALA A 30 -11.58 -1.54 3.23
CA ALA A 30 -11.51 -1.63 1.77
C ALA A 30 -12.48 -0.65 1.07
N GLY A 31 -13.67 -0.46 1.63
CA GLY A 31 -14.66 0.49 1.08
C GLY A 31 -14.18 1.93 1.18
N ASP A 32 -13.62 2.33 2.32
CA ASP A 32 -13.08 3.67 2.50
C ASP A 32 -11.81 3.91 1.66
N ILE A 33 -10.93 2.90 1.55
CA ILE A 33 -9.78 2.93 0.63
C ILE A 33 -10.27 3.15 -0.81
N CYS A 34 -11.27 2.39 -1.28
CA CYS A 34 -11.77 2.55 -2.64
C CYS A 34 -12.38 3.92 -2.90
N LYS A 35 -13.19 4.44 -1.97
CA LYS A 35 -13.75 5.80 -2.10
C LYS A 35 -12.65 6.83 -2.28
N VAL A 36 -11.60 6.73 -1.48
CA VAL A 36 -10.48 7.65 -1.49
C VAL A 36 -9.66 7.53 -2.78
N LEU A 37 -9.37 6.32 -3.24
CA LEU A 37 -8.65 6.08 -4.50
C LEU A 37 -9.44 6.54 -5.74
N ASN A 38 -10.78 6.44 -5.73
CA ASN A 38 -11.65 6.85 -6.83
C ASN A 38 -12.02 8.35 -6.83
N THR A 39 -11.60 9.13 -5.82
CA THR A 39 -11.98 10.55 -5.73
C THR A 39 -10.95 11.43 -6.45
N ASP A 40 -11.36 12.04 -7.57
CA ASP A 40 -10.45 12.85 -8.40
C ASP A 40 -10.04 14.20 -7.79
N LYS A 41 -10.81 14.72 -6.84
CA LYS A 41 -10.80 16.15 -6.49
C LYS A 41 -9.95 16.54 -5.27
N VAL A 42 -9.44 15.61 -4.46
CA VAL A 42 -8.79 15.96 -3.19
C VAL A 42 -7.48 15.18 -3.03
N SER A 43 -6.38 15.90 -2.84
CA SER A 43 -5.17 15.29 -2.27
C SER A 43 -5.49 14.91 -0.83
N HIS A 44 -5.39 13.62 -0.51
CA HIS A 44 -5.68 13.11 0.83
C HIS A 44 -4.45 13.28 1.72
N GLY A 45 -4.03 14.54 1.87
CA GLY A 45 -2.86 14.95 2.65
C GLY A 45 -3.00 14.70 4.15
N SER A 46 -4.16 14.27 4.62
CA SER A 46 -4.37 13.83 6.00
C SER A 46 -4.15 12.32 6.19
N VAL A 47 -4.08 11.50 5.14
CA VAL A 47 -3.83 10.06 5.29
C VAL A 47 -2.35 9.82 5.60
N ILE A 48 -2.07 9.38 6.81
CA ILE A 48 -0.71 9.07 7.29
C ILE A 48 -0.40 7.58 7.26
N GLY A 49 -1.43 6.73 7.23
CA GLY A 49 -1.23 5.29 7.11
C GLY A 49 -2.34 4.56 6.37
N ALA A 50 -1.99 3.46 5.73
CA ALA A 50 -2.93 2.62 4.99
C ALA A 50 -2.57 1.14 5.11
N ILE A 51 -3.60 0.30 5.23
CA ILE A 51 -3.51 -1.16 5.08
C ILE A 51 -4.35 -1.55 3.87
N ILE A 52 -3.70 -1.90 2.78
CA ILE A 52 -4.34 -2.20 1.50
C ILE A 52 -4.21 -3.69 1.22
N ASN A 53 -5.35 -4.38 1.22
CA ASN A 53 -5.46 -5.73 0.70
C ASN A 53 -5.96 -5.67 -0.75
N LEU A 54 -5.08 -5.96 -1.71
CA LEU A 54 -5.39 -5.84 -3.14
C LEU A 54 -6.56 -6.73 -3.56
N SER A 55 -6.68 -7.93 -2.98
CA SER A 55 -7.80 -8.84 -3.29
C SER A 55 -9.16 -8.33 -2.82
N GLN A 56 -9.21 -7.44 -1.82
CA GLN A 56 -10.47 -6.88 -1.29
C GLN A 56 -10.95 -5.63 -2.02
N ILE A 57 -10.14 -5.08 -2.92
CA ILE A 57 -10.46 -3.87 -3.67
C ILE A 57 -10.52 -4.09 -5.19
N GLU A 58 -10.09 -5.25 -5.67
CA GLU A 58 -10.03 -5.62 -7.08
C GLU A 58 -11.41 -5.67 -7.76
N ASP A 59 -12.48 -5.90 -7.00
CA ASP A 59 -13.87 -5.85 -7.46
C ASP A 59 -14.37 -4.41 -7.72
N LYS A 60 -13.70 -3.40 -7.14
CA LYS A 60 -14.12 -1.99 -7.15
C LYS A 60 -13.18 -1.08 -7.92
N ILE A 61 -11.90 -1.43 -7.98
CA ILE A 61 -10.83 -0.61 -8.56
C ILE A 61 -9.89 -1.51 -9.32
N ASN A 62 -9.63 -1.16 -10.58
CA ASN A 62 -8.57 -1.79 -11.32
C ASN A 62 -7.23 -1.48 -10.64
N ARG A 63 -6.45 -2.51 -10.31
CA ARG A 63 -5.14 -2.34 -9.64
C ARG A 63 -4.22 -1.36 -10.36
N ASN A 64 -4.34 -1.25 -11.69
CA ASN A 64 -3.56 -0.31 -12.49
C ASN A 64 -3.94 1.16 -12.25
N ASP A 65 -5.10 1.44 -11.69
CA ASP A 65 -5.59 2.79 -11.41
C ASP A 65 -5.22 3.24 -9.98
N ILE A 66 -4.69 2.32 -9.17
CA ILE A 66 -4.21 2.64 -7.82
C ILE A 66 -2.94 3.50 -7.93
N ALA A 67 -3.07 4.76 -7.54
CA ALA A 67 -1.99 5.74 -7.47
C ALA A 67 -1.85 6.30 -6.05
N LEU A 68 -0.80 5.88 -5.35
CA LEU A 68 -0.52 6.27 -3.96
C LEU A 68 0.07 7.69 -3.83
N GLU A 69 0.38 8.36 -4.94
CA GLU A 69 0.87 9.74 -4.96
C GLU A 69 -0.15 10.74 -4.38
N ARG A 70 -1.43 10.34 -4.40
CA ARG A 70 -2.54 11.08 -3.78
C ARG A 70 -2.43 11.13 -2.25
N PHE A 71 -1.72 10.18 -1.64
CA PHE A 71 -1.46 10.12 -0.20
C PHE A 71 -0.16 10.87 0.17
N SER A 72 -0.12 12.17 -0.10
CA SER A 72 1.10 12.98 0.05
C SER A 72 1.71 13.03 1.47
N SER A 73 0.97 12.59 2.49
CA SER A 73 1.43 12.47 3.88
C SER A 73 1.59 11.03 4.38
N LEU A 74 1.49 10.04 3.49
CA LEU A 74 1.61 8.63 3.88
C LEU A 74 3.00 8.33 4.44
N GLU A 75 3.02 7.85 5.68
CA GLU A 75 4.23 7.40 6.38
C GLU A 75 4.22 5.89 6.59
N PHE A 76 3.05 5.27 6.80
CA PHE A 76 2.92 3.85 7.14
C PHE A 76 2.08 3.12 6.11
N LEU A 77 2.69 2.23 5.33
CA LEU A 77 1.97 1.43 4.34
C LEU A 77 2.16 -0.05 4.60
N ARG A 78 1.04 -0.77 4.70
CA ARG A 78 0.98 -2.21 4.51
C ARG A 78 0.21 -2.51 3.23
N LEU A 79 0.84 -3.23 2.30
CA LEU A 79 0.27 -3.65 1.02
C LEU A 79 0.40 -5.17 0.91
N TYR A 80 -0.70 -5.88 0.68
CA TYR A 80 -0.65 -7.32 0.50
C TYR A 80 -1.78 -7.83 -0.39
N ASP A 81 -1.67 -9.08 -0.80
CA ASP A 81 -2.63 -9.72 -1.67
C ASP A 81 -2.88 -11.17 -1.22
N ASP A 82 -4.05 -11.42 -0.62
CA ASP A 82 -4.42 -12.77 -0.17
C ASP A 82 -4.61 -13.76 -1.34
N SER A 83 -4.78 -13.28 -2.57
CA SER A 83 -4.91 -14.14 -3.75
C SER A 83 -3.59 -14.80 -4.17
N TYR A 84 -2.45 -14.39 -3.59
CA TYR A 84 -1.11 -14.87 -3.95
C TYR A 84 -0.98 -16.40 -3.99
N ASN A 85 -1.62 -17.11 -3.07
CA ASN A 85 -1.59 -18.57 -3.00
C ASN A 85 -2.79 -19.26 -3.65
N SER A 86 -3.72 -18.53 -4.25
CA SER A 86 -4.88 -19.14 -4.88
C SER A 86 -4.47 -19.92 -6.14
N GLN A 87 -5.13 -21.05 -6.39
CA GLN A 87 -4.86 -21.91 -7.54
C GLN A 87 -5.14 -21.22 -8.88
N GLU A 88 -6.04 -20.22 -8.90
CA GLU A 88 -6.37 -19.43 -10.09
C GLU A 88 -5.22 -18.52 -10.54
N VAL A 89 -4.40 -18.00 -9.61
CA VAL A 89 -3.30 -17.06 -9.94
C VAL A 89 -2.01 -17.78 -10.38
N ARG A 90 -2.07 -19.07 -10.76
CA ARG A 90 -0.89 -19.82 -11.24
C ARG A 90 -0.65 -19.72 -12.75
N LEU A 91 -1.53 -19.04 -13.48
CA LEU A 91 -1.36 -18.81 -14.92
C LEU A 91 -0.32 -17.71 -15.20
N VAL A 92 0.63 -17.98 -16.10
CA VAL A 92 1.76 -17.09 -16.41
C VAL A 92 1.33 -15.67 -16.78
N ASP A 93 0.24 -15.51 -17.54
CA ASP A 93 -0.26 -14.20 -17.93
C ASP A 93 -0.86 -13.42 -16.75
N TYR A 94 -1.56 -14.12 -15.85
CA TYR A 94 -2.07 -13.54 -14.61
C TYR A 94 -0.93 -13.07 -13.69
N LEU A 95 0.14 -13.86 -13.59
CA LEU A 95 1.35 -13.54 -12.82
C LEU A 95 2.02 -12.26 -13.34
N HIS A 96 2.25 -12.18 -14.65
CA HIS A 96 2.87 -11.01 -15.27
C HIS A 96 2.00 -9.76 -15.10
N HIS A 97 0.69 -9.88 -15.26
CA HIS A 97 -0.23 -8.75 -15.07
C HIS A 97 -0.20 -8.25 -13.62
N HIS A 98 -0.23 -9.16 -12.63
CA HIS A 98 -0.17 -8.81 -11.21
C HIS A 98 1.15 -8.12 -10.84
N SER A 99 2.29 -8.69 -11.24
CA SER A 99 3.61 -8.11 -10.96
C SER A 99 3.76 -6.70 -11.56
N ARG A 100 3.25 -6.49 -12.78
CA ARG A 100 3.31 -5.19 -13.46
C ARG A 100 2.40 -4.16 -12.79
N SER A 101 1.22 -4.57 -12.36
CA SER A 101 0.29 -3.68 -11.65
C SER A 101 0.86 -3.24 -10.30
N THR A 102 1.37 -4.19 -9.52
CA THR A 102 2.02 -3.89 -8.22
C THR A 102 3.24 -2.99 -8.39
N SER A 103 4.03 -3.21 -9.45
CA SER A 103 5.13 -2.29 -9.80
C SER A 103 4.66 -0.86 -10.00
N LYS A 104 3.50 -0.64 -10.63
CA LYS A 104 2.93 0.70 -10.84
C LYS A 104 2.49 1.35 -9.53
N ILE A 105 1.81 0.60 -8.65
CA ILE A 105 1.41 1.06 -7.31
C ILE A 105 2.63 1.54 -6.54
N LEU A 106 3.72 0.76 -6.57
CA LEU A 106 4.93 1.06 -5.82
C LEU A 106 5.74 2.23 -6.42
N ASN A 107 5.67 2.44 -7.74
CA ASN A 107 6.23 3.62 -8.39
C ASN A 107 5.55 4.92 -7.94
N SER A 108 4.28 4.84 -7.52
CA SER A 108 3.51 5.99 -7.04
C SER A 108 3.68 6.25 -5.54
N LEU A 109 4.61 5.57 -4.86
CA LEU A 109 4.82 5.79 -3.42
C LEU A 109 5.27 7.22 -3.13
N PRO A 110 4.64 7.89 -2.14
CA PRO A 110 5.06 9.22 -1.71
C PRO A 110 6.40 9.15 -0.97
N ARG A 111 7.17 10.24 -1.00
CA ARG A 111 8.53 10.30 -0.42
C ARG A 111 8.59 10.18 1.10
N LYS A 112 7.46 10.40 1.79
CA LYS A 112 7.38 10.40 3.26
C LYS A 112 7.23 9.00 3.86
N VAL A 113 7.22 7.94 3.06
CA VAL A 113 7.06 6.56 3.56
C VAL A 113 8.23 6.20 4.47
N ARG A 114 7.89 5.85 5.72
CA ARG A 114 8.82 5.43 6.78
C ARG A 114 8.72 3.95 7.07
N LEU A 115 7.54 3.37 6.93
CA LEU A 115 7.32 1.93 7.03
C LEU A 115 6.67 1.45 5.74
N LEU A 116 7.35 0.53 5.06
CA LEU A 116 6.82 -0.19 3.90
C LEU A 116 6.78 -1.68 4.21
N ASP A 117 5.58 -2.21 4.41
CA ASP A 117 5.31 -3.63 4.57
C ASP A 117 4.58 -4.14 3.33
N TRP A 118 5.27 -4.90 2.49
CA TRP A 118 4.73 -5.35 1.21
C TRP A 118 4.86 -6.88 1.05
N ARG A 119 3.77 -7.60 1.22
CA ARG A 119 3.84 -9.07 1.31
C ARG A 119 2.95 -9.70 0.27
N TYR A 120 3.39 -10.83 -0.29
CA TYR A 120 2.57 -11.59 -1.22
C TYR A 120 2.30 -10.85 -2.55
N LEU A 121 3.31 -10.17 -3.13
CA LEU A 121 3.11 -9.31 -4.32
C LEU A 121 3.85 -9.75 -5.59
N ARG A 122 4.51 -10.93 -5.60
CA ARG A 122 5.26 -11.49 -6.74
C ARG A 122 6.15 -10.47 -7.46
N MET A 123 6.84 -9.65 -6.67
CA MET A 123 7.76 -8.64 -7.15
C MET A 123 9.19 -9.16 -7.10
N THR A 124 9.93 -9.00 -8.20
CA THR A 124 11.35 -9.37 -8.27
C THR A 124 12.29 -8.24 -7.84
N ARG A 125 11.82 -6.98 -7.83
CA ARG A 125 12.61 -5.79 -7.48
C ARG A 125 11.76 -4.59 -7.06
N LEU A 126 12.32 -3.66 -6.27
CA LEU A 126 11.73 -2.33 -6.08
C LEU A 126 11.77 -1.50 -7.37
N PRO A 127 10.80 -0.57 -7.53
CA PRO A 127 10.87 0.38 -8.60
C PRO A 127 12.11 1.26 -8.49
N PHE A 128 12.66 1.64 -9.64
CA PHE A 128 13.92 2.40 -9.70
C PHE A 128 13.80 3.77 -9.03
N HIS A 129 12.63 4.41 -9.13
CA HIS A 129 12.33 5.72 -8.55
C HIS A 129 11.92 5.65 -7.07
N PHE A 130 12.07 4.50 -6.42
CA PHE A 130 11.83 4.40 -4.98
C PHE A 130 12.83 5.29 -4.21
N HIS A 131 12.29 6.01 -3.24
CA HIS A 131 12.94 7.05 -2.43
C HIS A 131 13.03 6.56 -0.97
N PRO A 132 14.12 5.85 -0.58
CA PRO A 132 14.24 5.26 0.75
C PRO A 132 14.78 6.22 1.80
N GLU A 133 14.93 7.52 1.50
CA GLU A 133 15.67 8.46 2.36
C GLU A 133 15.03 8.63 3.74
N LEU A 134 13.72 8.38 3.87
CA LEU A 134 12.98 8.43 5.13
C LEU A 134 12.56 7.04 5.63
N LEU A 135 12.95 5.98 4.94
CA LEU A 135 12.55 4.61 5.26
C LEU A 135 13.24 4.14 6.55
N VAL A 136 12.44 3.76 7.54
CA VAL A 136 12.86 3.22 8.83
C VAL A 136 12.72 1.70 8.86
N GLU A 137 11.63 1.19 8.30
CA GLU A 137 11.33 -0.25 8.32
C GLU A 137 10.83 -0.74 6.96
N LEU A 138 11.42 -1.82 6.47
CA LEU A 138 11.08 -2.49 5.21
C LEU A 138 10.80 -3.96 5.46
N LYS A 139 9.57 -4.41 5.21
CA LYS A 139 9.16 -5.83 5.32
C LYS A 139 8.76 -6.35 3.96
N MET A 140 9.39 -7.45 3.53
CA MET A 140 9.27 -7.98 2.16
C MET A 140 9.03 -9.48 2.08
N GLN A 141 8.37 -10.02 3.09
CA GLN A 141 8.13 -11.46 3.21
C GLN A 141 7.27 -11.98 2.05
N ASN A 142 7.54 -13.21 1.62
CA ASN A 142 6.74 -13.93 0.64
C ASN A 142 6.60 -13.16 -0.69
N ASN A 143 7.74 -12.74 -1.23
CA ASN A 143 7.88 -12.19 -2.58
C ASN A 143 8.94 -12.98 -3.35
N GLU A 144 8.99 -12.78 -4.67
CA GLU A 144 9.97 -13.39 -5.57
C GLU A 144 11.20 -12.48 -5.78
N LEU A 145 11.60 -11.76 -4.72
CA LEU A 145 12.60 -10.70 -4.80
C LEU A 145 13.99 -11.27 -5.12
N GLU A 146 14.55 -10.90 -6.27
CA GLU A 146 15.90 -11.26 -6.68
C GLU A 146 16.90 -10.14 -6.37
N LYS A 147 16.46 -8.89 -6.50
CA LYS A 147 17.30 -7.71 -6.29
C LYS A 147 16.50 -6.56 -5.74
N LEU A 148 16.97 -5.96 -4.65
CA LEU A 148 16.24 -4.87 -4.00
C LEU A 148 16.07 -3.65 -4.92
N TRP A 149 17.14 -3.00 -5.34
CA TRP A 149 17.12 -1.92 -6.33
C TRP A 149 18.44 -1.86 -7.11
N ARG A 150 18.49 -1.07 -8.18
CA ARG A 150 19.71 -0.82 -8.96
C ARG A 150 20.47 0.37 -8.36
N GLY A 151 21.78 0.17 -8.13
CA GLY A 151 22.68 1.20 -7.61
C GLY A 151 22.65 1.30 -6.08
N ILE A 152 23.41 2.25 -5.56
CA ILE A 152 23.45 2.58 -4.14
C ILE A 152 22.39 3.66 -3.90
N LYS A 153 21.52 3.44 -2.92
CA LYS A 153 20.56 4.44 -2.45
C LYS A 153 20.88 4.78 -0.99
N PRO A 154 21.12 6.05 -0.64
CA PRO A 154 21.38 6.44 0.73
C PRO A 154 20.10 6.29 1.57
N ILE A 155 20.27 5.81 2.79
CA ILE A 155 19.23 5.80 3.84
C ILE A 155 19.69 6.85 4.85
N LYS A 156 18.79 7.70 5.36
CA LYS A 156 19.19 8.64 6.42
C LYS A 156 19.45 7.87 7.72
N ASP A 157 20.59 8.11 8.34
CA ASP A 157 20.83 7.75 9.72
C ASP A 157 19.90 8.61 10.60
N ASN A 158 19.03 7.97 11.37
CA ASN A 158 18.13 8.63 12.33
C ASN A 158 18.81 8.86 13.67
#